data_AF-A0A3D0P1A2-F1
#
_entry.id   AF-A0A3D0P1A2-F1
#
_cell.length_a   1.000
_cell.length_b   1.000
_cell.length_c   1.000
_cell.angle_alpha   90.00
_cell.angle_beta   90.00
_cell.angle_gamma   90.00
#
_symmetry.space_group_name_H-M   'P 1'
#
loop_
_entity.id
_entity.type
_entity.pdbx_description
1 polymer ?
#
loop_
_entity_poly.entity_id
_entity_poly.type
_entity_poly.pdbx_seq_one_letter_code
_entity_poly.pdbx_strand_id
1 'polypeptide(L)' 'VLYRRKGWEAADYRAWTYKNHKEGFALVAPTKWRNPEGPETVSRFCFINPDTTEKDIRDILLTMA' A
#
# COMPACT_ATOMS: atom_id res chain seq x y z
N VAL A 1 0.06 -8.29 5.69
CA VAL A 1 -1.27 -8.43 5.03
C VAL A 1 -1.20 -7.86 3.62
N LEU A 2 -1.66 -8.58 2.59
CA LEU A 2 -1.68 -8.10 1.19
C LEU A 2 -3.04 -7.49 0.84
N TYR A 3 -3.05 -6.41 0.07
CA TYR A 3 -4.27 -5.77 -0.40
C TYR A 3 -4.05 -5.08 -1.75
N ARG A 4 -5.12 -5.00 -2.54
CA ARG A 4 -5.10 -4.37 -3.86
C ARG A 4 -6.07 -3.19 -3.94
N ARG A 5 -5.66 -2.13 -4.63
CA ARG A 5 -6.53 -1.04 -5.06
C ARG A 5 -7.00 -1.33 -6.49
N LYS A 6 -8.30 -1.49 -6.66
CA LYS A 6 -8.90 -1.76 -7.97
C LYS A 6 -8.66 -0.58 -8.91
N GLY A 7 -8.26 -0.86 -10.15
CA GLY A 7 -8.00 0.15 -11.18
C GLY A 7 -6.59 0.74 -11.16
N TRP A 8 -5.74 0.38 -10.19
CA TRP A 8 -4.35 0.83 -10.17
C TRP A 8 -3.43 -0.07 -10.97
N GLU A 9 -2.56 0.55 -11.74
CA GLU A 9 -1.40 -0.06 -12.39
C GLU A 9 -0.17 -0.01 -11.47
N ALA A 10 0.89 -0.72 -11.84
CA ALA A 10 2.14 -0.75 -11.07
C ALA A 10 2.75 0.64 -10.85
N ALA A 11 2.56 1.57 -11.80
CA ALA A 11 3.03 2.94 -11.71
C ALA A 11 2.31 3.73 -10.61
N ASP A 12 1.00 3.51 -10.43
CA ASP A 12 0.19 4.20 -9.41
C ASP A 12 0.66 3.86 -8.01
N TYR A 13 0.91 2.56 -7.74
CA TYR A 13 1.48 2.13 -6.46
C TYR A 13 2.82 2.80 -6.20
N ARG A 14 3.71 2.85 -7.20
CA ARG A 14 5.02 3.49 -7.07
C ARG A 14 4.87 4.98 -6.74
N ALA A 15 4.05 5.69 -7.51
CA ALA A 15 3.83 7.12 -7.31
C ALA A 15 3.25 7.42 -5.93
N TRP A 16 2.24 6.66 -5.51
CA TRP A 16 1.62 6.76 -4.19
C TRP A 16 2.62 6.48 -3.07
N THR A 17 3.45 5.43 -3.17
CA THR A 17 4.49 5.14 -2.17
C THR A 17 5.45 6.31 -2.01
N TYR A 18 5.98 6.85 -3.11
CA TYR A 18 6.93 7.96 -3.03
C TYR A 18 6.29 9.24 -2.50
N LYS A 19 5.03 9.51 -2.85
CA LYS A 19 4.28 10.65 -2.31
C LYS A 19 4.16 10.56 -0.79
N ASN A 20 3.57 9.49 -0.27
CA ASN A 20 3.36 9.34 1.18
C ASN A 20 4.68 9.26 1.96
N HIS A 21 5.71 8.65 1.37
CA HIS A 21 7.04 8.60 2.00
C HIS A 21 7.67 9.99 2.08
N LYS A 22 7.59 10.79 1.03
CA LYS A 22 8.10 12.17 1.00
C LYS A 22 7.35 13.10 1.95
N GLU A 23 6.05 12.87 2.11
CA GLU A 23 5.20 13.60 3.07
C GLU A 23 5.41 13.15 4.52
N GLY A 24 6.24 12.12 4.78
CA GLY A 24 6.46 11.56 6.11
C GLY A 24 5.23 10.86 6.70
N PHE A 25 4.22 10.58 5.87
CA PHE A 25 2.93 10.06 6.31
C PHE A 25 2.96 8.53 6.46
N ALA A 26 3.48 7.81 5.46
CA ALA A 26 3.59 6.35 5.52
C ALA A 26 4.67 5.81 4.56
N LEU A 27 5.29 4.70 4.94
CA LEU A 27 6.17 3.90 4.07
C LEU A 27 5.53 2.54 3.79
N VAL A 28 4.82 2.45 2.68
CA VAL A 28 4.22 1.20 2.20
C VAL A 28 4.70 0.95 0.77
N ALA A 29 5.59 -0.03 0.61
CA ALA A 29 6.15 -0.39 -0.69
C ALA A 29 5.29 -1.46 -1.40
N PRO A 30 5.15 -1.38 -2.74
CA PRO A 30 4.48 -2.42 -3.50
C PRO A 30 5.30 -3.71 -3.55
N THR A 31 4.60 -4.82 -3.77
CA THR A 31 5.16 -6.15 -3.99
C THR A 31 4.46 -6.83 -5.16
N LYS A 32 5.09 -7.86 -5.72
CA LYS A 32 4.44 -8.76 -6.67
C LYS A 32 3.76 -9.89 -5.91
N TRP A 33 2.51 -10.17 -6.25
CA TRP A 33 1.76 -11.32 -5.77
C TRP A 33 1.23 -12.11 -6.95
N ARG A 34 1.29 -13.45 -6.88
CA ARG A 34 0.76 -14.32 -7.92
C ARG A 34 -0.69 -14.67 -7.60
N ASN A 35 -1.60 -14.15 -8.40
CA ASN A 35 -3.02 -14.49 -8.35
C ASN A 35 -3.31 -15.56 -9.44
N PRO A 36 -4.53 -16.16 -9.49
CA PRO A 36 -4.89 -17.16 -10.50
C PRO A 36 -4.81 -16.67 -11.96
N GLU A 37 -4.89 -15.36 -12.20
CA GLU A 37 -4.85 -14.73 -13.52
C GLU A 37 -3.42 -14.35 -13.94
N GLY A 38 -2.48 -14.27 -12.99
CA GLY A 38 -1.09 -13.92 -13.24
C GLY A 38 -0.41 -13.16 -12.09
N PRO A 39 0.81 -12.65 -12.31
CA PRO A 39 1.48 -11.77 -11.35
C PRO A 39 0.85 -10.36 -11.35
N GLU A 40 0.39 -9.92 -10.19
CA GLU A 40 -0.20 -8.60 -9.93
C GLU A 40 0.72 -7.76 -9.03
N THR A 41 0.73 -6.44 -9.23
CA THR A 41 1.36 -5.52 -8.27
C THR A 41 0.33 -5.13 -7.21
N VAL A 42 0.68 -5.32 -5.94
CA VAL A 42 -0.18 -5.05 -4.78
C VAL A 42 0.60 -4.37 -3.67
N SER A 43 -0.09 -3.80 -2.68
CA SER A 43 0.54 -3.27 -1.46
C SER A 43 0.56 -4.31 -0.34
N ARG A 44 1.52 -4.16 0.59
CA ARG A 44 1.63 -5.01 1.77
C ARG A 44 1.78 -4.20 3.04
N PHE A 45 0.84 -4.37 3.97
CA PHE A 45 1.03 -3.89 5.34
C PHE A 45 1.96 -4.84 6.10
N CYS A 46 3.00 -4.25 6.68
CA CYS A 46 3.88 -4.85 7.68
C CYS A 46 3.73 -4.03 8.96
N PHE A 47 3.06 -4.58 9.96
CA PHE A 47 2.87 -3.92 11.25
C PHE A 47 4.11 -4.17 12.12
N ILE A 48 4.93 -3.13 12.28
CA ILE A 48 6.20 -3.20 13.03
C ILE A 48 6.06 -2.47 14.36
N ASN A 49 5.44 -1.29 14.36
CA ASN A 49 5.22 -0.50 15.56
C ASN A 49 4.02 -1.08 16.35
N PRO A 50 4.18 -1.51 17.61
CA PRO A 50 3.08 -2.02 18.44
C PRO A 50 1.99 -0.97 18.71
N ASP A 51 2.30 0.31 18.59
CA ASP A 51 1.34 1.40 18.81
C ASP A 51 0.49 1.72 17.56
N THR A 52 0.68 0.96 16.46
CA THR A 52 -0.13 1.15 15.25
C THR A 52 -1.60 0.82 15.54
N THR A 53 -2.49 1.77 15.26
CA THR A 53 -3.93 1.64 15.48
C THR A 53 -4.69 1.35 14.20
N GLU A 54 -5.95 0.93 14.30
CA GLU A 54 -6.83 0.78 13.13
C GLU A 54 -7.08 2.12 12.40
N LYS A 55 -7.01 3.25 13.13
CA LYS A 55 -7.15 4.58 12.54
C LYS A 55 -6.01 4.85 11.58
N ASP A 56 -4.77 4.53 11.94
CA ASP A 56 -3.60 4.72 11.08
C ASP A 56 -3.76 3.92 9.77
N ILE A 57 -4.27 2.69 9.87
CA ILE A 57 -4.55 1.84 8.70
C ILE A 57 -5.61 2.48 7.81
N ARG A 58 -6.71 2.96 8.40
CA ARG A 58 -7.82 3.60 7.68
C ARG A 58 -7.33 4.86 6.96
N ASP A 59 -6.55 5.68 7.64
CA ASP A 59 -6.02 6.92 7.08
C ASP A 59 -5.08 6.63 5.89
N ILE A 60 -4.23 5.60 5.98
CA ILE A 60 -3.39 5.15 4.85
C ILE A 60 -4.23 4.68 3.67
N LEU A 61 -5.28 3.90 3.90
CA LEU A 61 -6.16 3.43 2.83
C LEU A 61 -6.93 4.58 2.15
N LEU A 62 -7.28 5.62 2.90
CA LEU A 62 -7.93 6.82 2.35
C LEU A 62 -7.01 7.62 1.42
N THR A 63 -5.68 7.56 1.59
CA THR A 63 -4.76 8.24 0.65
C THR A 63 -4.60 7.52 -0.68
N MET A 64 -5.16 6.32 -0.82
CA MET A 64 -5.21 5.56 -2.08
C MET A 64 -6.40 5.96 -2.98
N ALA A 65 -7.11 7.03 -2.63
CA ALA A 65 -8.25 7.56 -3.36
C ALA A 65 -7.89 7.88 -4.82
#